data_AF-A0A238U3X3-F1
#
_entry.id   AF-A0A238U3X3-F1
#
_cell.length_a   1.000
_cell.length_b   1.000
_cell.length_c   1.000
_cell.angle_alpha   90.00
_cell.angle_beta   90.00
_cell.angle_gamma   90.00
#
_symmetry.space_group_name_H-M   'P 1'
#
loop_
_entity.id
_entity.type
_entity.pdbx_description
1 polymer ?
#
loop_
_entity_poly.entity_id
_entity_poly.type
_entity_poly.pdbx_seq_one_letter_code
_entity_poly.pdbx_strand_id
1 'polypeptide(L)'
;MYSYTQEVASQLNGLLMKNYDAEKGYQTAAENVNSDVLTSLFERKAEERKKFGNELKKEIRMFGQMPQDNGSNLGTIHRAWMDTKAFFSLDNDKSILEEAIRGEKAAINEYNEVIDSKEHLPETTAKMLRSHRNTILDDTILIKKLEEIK
;
A
#
# COMPACT_ATOMS: atom_id res chain seq x y z
N MET A 1 12.26 -12.86 -23.12
CA MET A 1 10.94 -13.27 -22.61
C MET A 1 11.16 -13.71 -21.17
N TYR A 2 10.43 -13.13 -20.22
CA TYR A 2 10.52 -13.56 -18.83
C TYR A 2 9.82 -14.92 -18.68
N SER A 3 10.20 -15.69 -17.67
CA SER A 3 9.44 -16.88 -17.27
C SER A 3 8.19 -16.46 -16.49
N TYR A 4 7.18 -17.33 -16.47
CA TYR A 4 5.95 -17.12 -15.69
C TYR A 4 6.23 -16.69 -14.23
N THR A 5 7.19 -17.34 -13.55
CA THR A 5 7.53 -17.04 -12.16
C THR A 5 8.18 -15.66 -12.01
N GLN A 6 8.94 -15.20 -13.01
CA GLN A 6 9.52 -13.86 -13.04
C GLN A 6 8.47 -12.79 -13.30
N GLU A 7 7.49 -13.05 -14.19
CA GLU A 7 6.40 -12.12 -14.48
C GLU A 7 5.50 -11.91 -13.25
N VAL A 8 5.06 -13.01 -12.62
CA VAL A 8 4.27 -12.95 -11.38
C VAL A 8 5.04 -12.24 -10.27
N ALA A 9 6.31 -12.61 -10.05
CA ALA A 9 7.11 -11.96 -9.01
C ALA A 9 7.36 -10.48 -9.29
N SER A 10 7.45 -10.05 -10.55
CA SER A 10 7.56 -8.63 -10.90
C SER A 10 6.31 -7.86 -10.50
N GLN A 11 5.13 -8.42 -10.75
CA GLN A 11 3.85 -7.83 -10.33
C GLN A 11 3.73 -7.76 -8.80
N LEU A 12 4.07 -8.86 -8.11
CA LEU A 12 4.06 -8.90 -6.64
C LEU A 12 5.07 -7.94 -6.02
N ASN A 13 6.24 -7.76 -6.64
CA ASN A 13 7.23 -6.76 -6.21
C ASN A 13 6.70 -5.33 -6.41
N GLY A 14 5.95 -5.07 -7.49
CA GLY A 14 5.22 -3.81 -7.66
C GLY A 14 4.33 -3.51 -6.46
N LEU A 15 3.48 -4.46 -6.06
CA LEU A 15 2.62 -4.32 -4.88
C LEU A 15 3.43 -4.21 -3.58
N LEU A 16 4.53 -4.93 -3.44
CA LEU A 16 5.40 -4.86 -2.25
C LEU A 16 5.94 -3.45 -2.04
N MET A 17 6.44 -2.83 -3.11
CA MET A 17 6.98 -1.47 -3.08
C MET A 17 5.91 -0.45 -2.70
N LYS A 18 4.69 -0.62 -3.23
CA LYS A 18 3.54 0.24 -2.89
C LYS A 18 3.10 0.11 -1.44
N ASN A 19 3.19 -1.09 -0.86
CA ASN A 19 2.94 -1.26 0.57
C ASN A 19 4.02 -0.60 1.43
N TYR A 20 5.30 -0.58 1.02
CA TYR A 20 6.32 0.19 1.72
C TYR A 20 6.07 1.70 1.65
N ASP A 21 5.66 2.21 0.49
CA ASP A 21 5.31 3.62 0.33
C ASP A 21 4.11 3.98 1.22
N ALA A 22 3.07 3.15 1.23
CA ALA A 22 1.89 3.36 2.05
C ALA A 22 2.20 3.25 3.56
N GLU A 23 3.00 2.27 3.99
CA GLU A 23 3.44 2.13 5.39
C GLU A 23 4.10 3.42 5.90
N LYS A 24 5.07 3.94 5.14
CA LYS A 24 5.72 5.20 5.47
C LYS A 24 4.73 6.37 5.43
N GLY A 25 3.91 6.45 4.38
CA GLY A 25 2.88 7.47 4.20
C GLY A 25 1.97 7.59 5.42
N TYR A 26 1.51 6.45 5.95
CA TYR A 26 0.70 6.42 7.16
C TYR A 26 1.46 6.75 8.44
N GLN A 27 2.74 6.36 8.56
CA GLN A 27 3.58 6.78 9.69
C GLN A 27 3.71 8.31 9.73
N THR A 28 3.99 8.96 8.59
CA THR A 28 4.04 10.42 8.54
C THR A 28 2.66 11.04 8.74
N ALA A 29 1.58 10.46 8.21
CA ALA A 29 0.24 10.96 8.48
C ALA A 29 -0.08 10.93 9.98
N ALA A 30 0.30 9.86 10.70
CA ALA A 30 0.13 9.75 12.15
C ALA A 30 0.93 10.81 12.92
N GLU A 31 2.13 11.17 12.45
CA GLU A 31 2.97 12.22 13.05
C GLU A 31 2.46 13.65 12.82
N ASN A 32 1.60 13.88 11.82
CA ASN A 32 1.19 15.21 11.36
C ASN A 32 -0.32 15.50 11.55
N VAL A 33 -1.09 14.58 12.13
CA VAL A 33 -2.47 14.86 12.54
C VAL A 33 -2.55 15.37 13.96
N ASN A 34 -3.53 16.23 14.22
CA ASN A 34 -3.74 16.81 15.56
C ASN A 34 -4.70 15.97 16.43
N SER A 35 -5.23 14.88 15.89
CA SER A 35 -6.29 14.09 16.52
C SER A 35 -5.79 12.71 16.93
N ASP A 36 -5.91 12.38 18.21
CA ASP A 36 -5.53 11.06 18.75
C ASP A 36 -6.23 9.89 18.03
N VAL A 37 -7.49 10.11 17.63
CA VAL A 37 -8.28 9.14 16.85
C VAL A 37 -7.65 8.91 15.47
N LEU A 38 -7.22 9.97 14.79
CA LEU A 38 -6.58 9.86 13.48
C LEU A 38 -5.16 9.29 13.59
N THR A 39 -4.43 9.65 14.64
CA THR A 39 -3.10 9.09 14.96
C THR A 39 -3.20 7.58 15.07
N SER A 40 -4.09 7.10 15.95
CA SER A 40 -4.31 5.67 16.18
C SER A 40 -4.78 4.94 14.90
N LEU A 41 -5.60 5.61 14.08
CA LEU A 41 -6.06 5.07 12.81
C LEU A 41 -4.88 4.86 11.85
N PHE A 42 -4.05 5.89 11.65
CA PHE A 42 -2.95 5.84 10.70
C PHE A 42 -1.83 4.91 11.17
N GLU A 43 -1.53 4.82 12.46
CA GLU A 43 -0.62 3.80 13.00
C GLU A 43 -1.10 2.39 12.67
N ARG A 44 -2.41 2.11 12.86
CA ARG A 44 -3.00 0.82 12.49
C ARG A 44 -2.88 0.55 10.99
N LYS A 45 -3.13 1.56 10.13
CA LYS A 45 -2.95 1.42 8.68
C LYS A 45 -1.50 1.10 8.32
N ALA A 46 -0.53 1.74 8.96
CA ALA A 46 0.89 1.46 8.73
C ALA A 46 1.24 -0.01 9.04
N GLU A 47 0.79 -0.55 10.17
CA GLU A 47 1.03 -1.95 10.54
C GLU A 47 0.34 -2.95 9.59
N GLU A 48 -0.84 -2.62 9.06
CA GLU A 48 -1.48 -3.44 8.04
C GLU A 48 -0.67 -3.48 6.74
N ARG A 49 -0.19 -2.33 6.25
CA ARG A 49 0.66 -2.26 5.05
C ARG A 49 1.95 -3.05 5.21
N LYS A 50 2.58 -2.95 6.38
CA LYS A 50 3.74 -3.75 6.75
C LYS A 50 3.44 -5.25 6.75
N LYS A 51 2.28 -5.66 7.27
CA LYS A 51 1.82 -7.05 7.23
C LYS A 51 1.66 -7.53 5.78
N PHE A 52 1.01 -6.76 4.92
CA PHE A 52 0.85 -7.09 3.49
C PHE A 52 2.21 -7.23 2.80
N GLY A 53 3.13 -6.31 3.06
CA GLY A 53 4.51 -6.40 2.56
C GLY A 53 5.20 -7.68 3.00
N ASN A 54 5.01 -8.12 4.25
CA ASN A 54 5.57 -9.39 4.74
C ASN A 54 4.96 -10.62 4.06
N GLU A 55 3.66 -10.62 3.77
CA GLU A 55 2.99 -11.69 3.04
C GLU A 55 3.46 -11.76 1.59
N LEU A 56 3.53 -10.62 0.90
CA LEU A 56 4.06 -10.52 -0.46
C LEU A 56 5.52 -11.01 -0.55
N LYS A 57 6.38 -10.63 0.41
CA LYS A 57 7.76 -11.12 0.47
C LYS A 57 7.86 -12.64 0.58
N LYS A 58 6.96 -13.28 1.32
CA LYS A 58 6.93 -14.75 1.44
C LYS A 58 6.49 -15.36 0.12
N GLU A 59 5.45 -14.80 -0.49
CA GLU A 59 4.91 -15.28 -1.75
C GLU A 59 5.95 -15.19 -2.89
N ILE A 60 6.63 -14.05 -3.03
CA ILE A 60 7.70 -13.87 -4.04
C ILE A 60 8.79 -14.94 -3.92
N ARG A 61 9.17 -15.30 -2.68
CA ARG A 61 10.14 -16.38 -2.44
C ARG A 61 9.61 -17.75 -2.81
N MET A 62 8.30 -17.99 -2.68
CA MET A 62 7.66 -19.24 -3.13
C MET A 62 7.72 -19.41 -4.66
N PHE A 63 7.75 -18.31 -5.41
CA PHE A 63 8.03 -18.32 -6.85
C PHE A 63 9.53 -18.44 -7.18
N GLY A 64 10.39 -18.64 -6.18
CA GLY A 64 11.84 -18.75 -6.35
C GLY A 64 12.52 -17.43 -6.71
N GLN A 65 11.85 -16.30 -6.50
CA GLN A 65 12.37 -14.96 -6.81
C GLN A 65 12.76 -14.22 -5.54
N MET A 66 13.54 -13.15 -5.69
CA MET A 66 13.94 -12.31 -4.56
C MET A 66 12.95 -11.15 -4.37
N PRO A 67 12.44 -10.94 -3.15
CA PRO A 67 11.68 -9.74 -2.86
C PRO A 67 12.58 -8.52 -2.90
N GLN A 68 12.04 -7.43 -3.41
CA GLN A 68 12.72 -6.16 -3.41
C GLN A 68 12.74 -5.56 -2.00
N ASP A 69 13.92 -5.11 -1.58
CA ASP A 69 14.08 -4.39 -0.31
C ASP A 69 13.75 -2.91 -0.50
N ASN A 70 13.26 -2.30 0.58
CA ASN A 70 12.90 -0.89 0.69
C ASN A 70 14.08 0.07 0.34
N GLY A 71 15.32 -0.43 0.34
CA GLY A 71 16.54 0.33 0.00
C GLY A 71 17.16 0.00 -1.37
N SER A 72 16.60 -0.93 -2.14
CA SER A 72 17.20 -1.37 -3.41
C SER A 72 16.78 -0.49 -4.59
N ASN A 73 17.68 0.41 -5.01
CA ASN A 73 17.95 0.96 -6.37
C ASN A 73 16.89 0.98 -7.50
N LEU A 74 15.59 1.05 -7.21
CA LEU A 74 14.56 1.48 -8.18
C LEU A 74 13.99 2.80 -7.67
N GLY A 75 14.56 3.90 -8.19
CA GLY A 75 14.38 5.30 -7.78
C GLY A 75 12.97 5.89 -7.93
N THR A 76 11.92 5.11 -7.70
CA THR A 76 10.51 5.53 -7.75
C THR A 76 9.95 5.79 -6.35
N ILE A 77 10.32 4.97 -5.34
CA ILE A 77 9.92 5.14 -3.92
C ILE A 77 10.39 6.47 -3.35
N HIS A 78 11.58 6.94 -3.74
CA HIS A 78 12.16 8.15 -3.14
C HIS A 78 11.40 9.44 -3.48
N ARG A 79 10.74 9.53 -4.64
CA ARG A 79 9.98 10.74 -5.01
C ARG A 79 8.60 10.75 -4.37
N ALA A 80 7.87 9.63 -4.44
CA ALA A 80 6.53 9.55 -3.85
C ALA A 80 6.53 9.87 -2.34
N TRP A 81 7.51 9.36 -1.59
CA TRP A 81 7.67 9.68 -0.18
C TRP A 81 8.00 11.17 0.08
N MET A 82 8.88 11.77 -0.72
CA MET A 82 9.21 13.20 -0.56
C MET A 82 8.03 14.10 -0.91
N ASP A 83 7.25 13.73 -1.92
CA ASP A 83 6.03 14.44 -2.31
C ASP A 83 4.95 14.35 -1.20
N THR A 84 4.83 13.19 -0.52
CA THR A 84 3.94 13.08 0.65
C THR A 84 4.34 14.03 1.78
N LYS A 85 5.63 14.17 2.09
CA LYS A 85 6.10 15.13 3.11
C LYS A 85 5.74 16.58 2.76
N ALA A 86 5.85 16.96 1.49
CA ALA A 86 5.51 18.31 1.03
C ALA A 86 4.00 18.61 1.11
N PHE A 87 3.15 17.60 0.97
CA PHE A 87 1.70 17.74 1.12
C PHE A 87 1.27 17.81 2.60
N PHE A 88 1.92 17.04 3.47
CA PHE A 88 1.59 16.99 4.90
C PHE A 88 2.00 18.24 5.70
N SER A 89 2.83 19.13 5.16
CA SER A 89 3.20 20.39 5.83
C SER A 89 2.08 21.45 5.89
N LEU A 90 0.87 21.14 5.42
CA LEU A 90 -0.28 22.06 5.43
C LEU A 90 -1.10 22.02 6.74
N ASP A 91 -0.70 21.23 7.75
CA ASP A 91 -1.30 21.16 9.10
C ASP A 91 -2.85 21.06 9.11
N ASN A 92 -3.42 20.32 8.16
CA ASN A 92 -4.86 20.15 8.04
C ASN A 92 -5.25 18.67 7.96
N ASP A 93 -5.77 18.13 9.07
CA ASP A 93 -6.33 16.78 9.18
C ASP A 93 -7.23 16.38 8.00
N LYS A 94 -8.05 17.31 7.48
CA LYS A 94 -8.93 17.05 6.33
C LYS A 94 -8.14 16.76 5.07
N SER A 95 -7.13 17.58 4.76
CA SER A 95 -6.26 17.36 3.61
C SER A 95 -5.50 16.02 3.73
N ILE A 96 -5.02 15.68 4.93
CA ILE A 96 -4.37 14.39 5.21
C ILE A 96 -5.33 13.22 4.91
N LEU A 97 -6.59 13.31 5.34
CA LEU A 97 -7.61 12.29 5.07
C LEU A 97 -7.94 12.18 3.58
N GLU A 98 -8.10 13.30 2.88
CA GLU A 98 -8.33 13.33 1.43
C GLU A 98 -7.19 12.62 0.68
N GLU A 99 -5.95 12.85 1.12
CA GLU A 99 -4.78 12.21 0.54
C GLU A 99 -4.71 10.71 0.81
N ALA A 100 -5.00 10.32 2.05
CA ALA A 100 -5.13 8.91 2.40
C ALA A 100 -6.19 8.20 1.53
N ILE A 101 -7.35 8.83 1.32
CA ILE A 101 -8.41 8.28 0.44
C ILE A 101 -7.94 8.16 -1.01
N ARG A 102 -7.19 9.15 -1.51
CA ARG A 102 -6.62 9.12 -2.87
C ARG A 102 -5.62 7.97 -3.02
N GLY A 103 -4.71 7.82 -2.06
CA GLY A 103 -3.74 6.72 -2.02
C GLY A 103 -4.39 5.35 -1.93
N GLU A 104 -5.42 5.20 -1.09
CA GLU A 104 -6.18 3.96 -0.94
C GLU A 104 -6.86 3.55 -2.26
N LYS A 105 -7.52 4.48 -2.96
CA LYS A 105 -8.13 4.22 -4.27
C LYS A 105 -7.09 3.77 -5.31
N ALA A 106 -5.92 4.41 -5.32
CA ALA A 106 -4.82 4.01 -6.21
C ALA A 106 -4.35 2.58 -5.90
N ALA A 107 -4.16 2.26 -4.62
CA ALA A 107 -3.79 0.90 -4.20
C ALA A 107 -4.83 -0.14 -4.64
N ILE A 108 -6.12 0.12 -4.46
CA ILE A 108 -7.19 -0.80 -4.91
C ILE A 108 -7.06 -1.10 -6.41
N ASN A 109 -6.83 -0.08 -7.23
CA ASN A 109 -6.66 -0.24 -8.67
C ASN A 109 -5.42 -1.09 -9.00
N GLU A 110 -4.28 -0.80 -8.37
CA GLU A 110 -3.03 -1.57 -8.56
C GLU A 110 -3.22 -3.05 -8.19
N TYR A 111 -3.94 -3.34 -7.10
CA TYR A 111 -4.27 -4.73 -6.73
C TYR A 111 -5.18 -5.39 -7.76
N ASN A 112 -6.21 -4.69 -8.27
CA ASN A 112 -7.09 -5.23 -9.30
C ASN A 112 -6.34 -5.50 -10.60
N GLU A 113 -5.44 -4.62 -11.03
CA GLU A 113 -4.61 -4.81 -12.22
C GLU A 113 -3.77 -6.09 -12.14
N VAL A 114 -3.22 -6.42 -10.97
CA VAL A 114 -2.47 -7.66 -10.77
C VAL A 114 -3.39 -8.89 -10.71
N ILE A 115 -4.52 -8.78 -10.01
CA ILE A 115 -5.49 -9.88 -9.87
C ILE A 115 -6.13 -10.25 -11.22
N ASP A 116 -6.42 -9.26 -12.05
CA ASP A 116 -7.08 -9.39 -13.35
C ASP A 116 -6.06 -9.44 -14.51
N SER A 117 -4.77 -9.58 -14.18
CA SER A 117 -3.70 -9.70 -15.17
C SER A 117 -3.83 -10.94 -16.04
N LYS A 118 -3.11 -10.97 -17.17
CA LYS A 118 -3.17 -12.10 -18.12
C LYS A 118 -2.49 -13.35 -17.56
N GLU A 119 -1.57 -13.15 -16.63
CA GLU A 119 -0.83 -14.19 -15.96
C GLU A 119 -1.77 -14.90 -14.97
N HIS A 120 -1.95 -16.21 -15.15
CA HIS A 120 -2.82 -16.97 -14.25
C HIS A 120 -2.15 -17.11 -12.89
N LEU A 121 -2.60 -16.33 -11.89
CA LEU A 121 -2.12 -16.46 -10.52
C LEU A 121 -2.59 -17.79 -9.91
N PRO A 122 -1.76 -18.47 -9.10
CA PRO A 122 -2.25 -19.56 -8.27
C PRO A 122 -3.38 -19.05 -7.37
N GLU A 123 -4.37 -19.90 -7.12
CA GLU A 123 -5.56 -19.53 -6.34
C GLU A 123 -5.21 -19.00 -4.94
N THR A 124 -4.16 -19.55 -4.32
CA THR A 124 -3.65 -19.09 -3.02
C THR A 124 -3.12 -17.66 -3.08
N THR A 125 -2.37 -17.33 -4.13
CA THR A 125 -1.84 -15.99 -4.40
C THR A 125 -2.98 -15.01 -4.66
N ALA A 126 -3.90 -15.36 -5.56
CA ALA A 126 -5.05 -14.52 -5.89
C ALA A 126 -5.93 -14.25 -4.67
N LYS A 127 -6.15 -15.25 -3.81
CA LYS A 127 -6.90 -15.10 -2.56
C LYS A 127 -6.21 -14.16 -1.57
N MET A 128 -4.90 -14.25 -1.43
CA MET A 128 -4.11 -13.33 -0.57
C MET A 128 -4.24 -11.89 -1.08
N LEU A 129 -4.06 -11.66 -2.38
CA LEU A 129 -4.20 -10.33 -2.98
C LEU A 129 -5.62 -9.76 -2.84
N ARG A 130 -6.66 -10.59 -3.05
CA ARG A 130 -8.05 -10.19 -2.83
C ARG A 130 -8.30 -9.83 -1.36
N SER A 131 -7.69 -10.56 -0.42
CA SER A 131 -7.80 -10.26 1.00
C SER A 131 -7.21 -8.89 1.32
N HIS A 132 -5.99 -8.60 0.84
CA HIS A 132 -5.36 -7.28 1.04
C HIS A 132 -6.25 -6.16 0.48
N ARG A 133 -6.65 -6.27 -0.79
CA ARG A 133 -7.51 -5.28 -1.46
C ARG A 133 -8.83 -5.06 -0.72
N ASN A 134 -9.46 -6.13 -0.20
CA ASN A 134 -10.71 -5.98 0.53
C ASN A 134 -10.52 -5.22 1.84
N THR A 135 -9.43 -5.48 2.58
CA THR A 135 -9.10 -4.70 3.77
C THR A 135 -8.91 -3.22 3.44
N ILE A 136 -8.13 -2.92 2.40
CA ILE A 136 -7.89 -1.57 1.85
C ILE A 136 -9.21 -0.86 1.48
N LEU A 137 -10.15 -1.59 0.87
CA LEU A 137 -11.47 -1.08 0.53
C LEU A 137 -12.30 -0.74 1.77
N ASP A 138 -12.34 -1.64 2.76
CA ASP A 138 -13.06 -1.43 4.01
C ASP A 138 -12.50 -0.22 4.78
N ASP A 139 -11.18 -0.05 4.73
CA ASP A 139 -10.48 1.09 5.33
C ASP A 139 -10.81 2.41 4.67
N THR A 140 -10.91 2.41 3.34
CA THR A 140 -11.34 3.59 2.58
C THR A 140 -12.72 4.06 3.03
N ILE A 141 -13.63 3.13 3.33
CA ILE A 141 -14.98 3.46 3.81
C ILE A 141 -14.90 4.09 5.21
N LEU A 142 -14.04 3.58 6.08
CA LEU A 142 -13.83 4.15 7.41
C LEU A 142 -13.25 5.57 7.35
N ILE A 143 -12.21 5.78 6.54
CA ILE A 143 -11.53 7.08 6.40
C ILE A 143 -12.50 8.13 5.83
N LYS A 144 -13.31 7.78 4.82
CA LYS A 144 -14.36 8.66 4.28
C LYS A 144 -15.37 9.10 5.34
N LYS A 145 -15.87 8.16 6.17
CA LYS A 145 -16.81 8.51 7.25
C LYS A 145 -16.19 9.49 8.24
N LEU A 146 -14.89 9.38 8.52
CA LEU A 146 -14.19 10.31 9.42
C LEU A 146 -13.95 11.67 8.77
N GLU A 147 -13.72 11.72 7.46
CA GLU A 147 -13.59 12.95 6.68
C GLU A 147 -14.91 13.74 6.59
N GLU A 148 -16.05 13.05 6.49
CA GLU A 148 -17.39 13.69 6.45
C GLU A 148 -17.81 14.33 7.79
N ILE A 149 -17.20 13.92 8.91
CA ILE A 149 -17.58 14.36 10.26
C ILE A 149 -16.64 15.46 10.80
N LYS A 150 -15.50 15.70 10.15
CA LYS A 150 -14.54 16.77 10.50
C LYS A 150 -14.70 18.01 9.62
#